data_AF-A0A2S7F4Q6-F1
#
_entry.id   AF-A0A2S7F4Q6-F1
#
_cell.length_a   1.000
_cell.length_b   1.000
_cell.length_c   1.000
_cell.angle_alpha   90.00
_cell.angle_beta   90.00
_cell.angle_gamma   90.00
#
_symmetry.space_group_name_H-M   'P 1'
#
loop_
_entity.id
_entity.type
_entity.pdbx_description
1 polymer ?
#
loop_
_entity_poly.entity_id
_entity_poly.type
_entity_poly.pdbx_seq_one_letter_code
_entity_poly.pdbx_strand_id
1 'polypeptide(L)'
;MNTKKALTISVLPAMWLIYIIFELLTGRITDLKTIIFNIFLILLFALVGYIIYSISLKHNNGFDFNKLLILFLSFLFIDQGFKIVIKFFYFNVRKTLIPGVLYFSPIINTDGSWLNARFGTSVSFPLLIIVNVLALILFIEVYRYYHFKGNKDFWSDMCFIFVLCGALCSLIDKVFYGGSLDFIGISNLFIADIKDIYINLGILFFILTLFNNGYLSSEEDTSLKDDINNIKKFLIFIKNDIVNTFKS
;
A
#
# COMPACT_ATOMS: atom_id res chain seq x y z
N MET A 1 7.28 -9.48 -25.79
CA MET A 1 7.55 -9.23 -24.35
C MET A 1 6.52 -10.02 -23.57
N ASN A 2 6.90 -10.81 -22.54
CA ASN A 2 5.94 -11.52 -21.71
C ASN A 2 4.98 -10.49 -21.07
N THR A 3 3.68 -10.53 -21.39
CA THR A 3 2.68 -9.52 -20.97
C THR A 3 2.68 -9.31 -19.45
N LYS A 4 2.87 -10.38 -18.67
CA LYS A 4 2.99 -10.31 -17.21
C LYS A 4 4.22 -9.53 -16.74
N LYS A 5 5.36 -9.73 -17.41
CA LYS A 5 6.60 -8.96 -17.15
C LYS A 5 6.39 -7.49 -17.46
N ALA A 6 5.81 -7.21 -18.63
CA ALA A 6 5.52 -5.85 -19.08
C ALA A 6 4.67 -5.11 -18.05
N LEU A 7 3.56 -5.73 -17.63
CA LEU A 7 2.62 -5.17 -16.67
C LEU A 7 3.28 -4.93 -15.30
N THR A 8 4.01 -5.92 -14.78
CA THR A 8 4.68 -5.79 -13.47
C THR A 8 5.68 -4.62 -13.45
N ILE A 9 6.40 -4.41 -14.56
CA ILE A 9 7.38 -3.32 -14.70
C ILE A 9 6.68 -1.97 -14.87
N SER A 10 5.50 -1.91 -15.50
CA SER A 10 4.87 -0.65 -15.89
C SER A 10 3.91 -0.07 -14.86
N VAL A 11 3.32 -0.86 -13.95
CA VAL A 11 2.27 -0.37 -13.03
C VAL A 11 2.76 0.73 -12.09
N LEU A 12 3.89 0.56 -11.39
CA LEU A 12 4.43 1.61 -10.51
C LEU A 12 4.82 2.88 -11.29
N PRO A 13 5.56 2.79 -12.42
CA PRO A 13 5.76 3.92 -13.33
C PRO A 13 4.48 4.63 -13.74
N ALA A 14 3.43 3.89 -14.09
CA ALA A 14 2.15 4.45 -14.53
C ALA A 14 1.42 5.17 -13.38
N MET A 15 1.35 4.56 -12.19
CA MET A 15 0.78 5.19 -10.99
C MET A 15 1.48 6.51 -10.67
N TRP A 16 2.82 6.53 -10.71
CA TRP A 16 3.60 7.73 -10.45
C TRP A 16 3.44 8.78 -11.56
N LEU A 17 3.39 8.35 -12.82
CA LEU A 17 3.17 9.26 -13.96
C LEU A 17 1.81 9.95 -13.86
N ILE A 18 0.75 9.21 -13.52
CA ILE A 18 -0.59 9.79 -13.29
C ILE A 18 -0.53 10.85 -12.18
N TYR A 19 0.17 10.55 -11.09
CA TYR A 19 0.37 11.50 -10.00
C TYR A 19 1.12 12.76 -10.45
N ILE A 20 2.23 12.63 -11.20
CA ILE A 20 2.99 13.77 -11.74
C ILE A 20 2.12 14.63 -12.66
N ILE A 21 1.36 14.00 -13.57
CA ILE A 21 0.45 14.72 -14.47
C ILE A 21 -0.58 15.52 -13.67
N PHE A 22 -1.15 14.91 -12.63
CA PHE A 22 -2.07 15.60 -11.72
C PHE A 22 -1.41 16.80 -11.01
N GLU A 23 -0.19 16.67 -10.50
CA GLU A 23 0.52 17.76 -9.83
C GLU A 23 0.98 18.87 -10.81
N LEU A 24 1.26 18.54 -12.07
CA LEU A 24 1.46 19.51 -13.15
C LEU A 24 0.18 20.29 -13.46
N LEU A 25 -0.95 19.58 -13.65
CA LEU A 25 -2.24 20.20 -13.97
C LEU A 25 -2.77 21.08 -12.83
N THR A 26 -2.45 20.74 -11.58
CA THR A 26 -2.81 21.54 -10.40
C THR A 26 -1.80 22.65 -10.07
N GLY A 27 -0.75 22.81 -10.89
CA GLY A 27 0.22 23.90 -10.77
C GLY A 27 1.20 23.78 -9.60
N ARG A 28 1.37 22.58 -9.00
CA ARG A 28 2.31 22.36 -7.90
C ARG A 28 3.72 22.01 -8.37
N ILE A 29 3.83 21.41 -9.55
CA ILE A 29 5.09 21.25 -10.27
C ILE A 29 5.20 22.40 -11.28
N THR A 30 6.14 23.32 -11.05
CA THR A 30 6.33 24.50 -11.91
C THR A 30 7.77 24.62 -12.43
N ASP A 31 8.69 23.78 -11.94
CA ASP A 31 10.10 23.87 -12.25
C ASP A 31 10.64 22.60 -12.92
N LEU A 32 11.62 22.78 -13.82
CA LEU A 32 12.23 21.70 -14.59
C LEU A 32 12.96 20.68 -13.71
N LYS A 33 13.50 21.11 -12.56
CA LYS A 33 14.28 20.25 -11.68
C LYS A 33 13.39 19.19 -11.03
N THR A 34 12.22 19.59 -10.54
CA THR A 34 11.20 18.68 -10.01
C THR A 34 10.71 17.72 -11.09
N ILE A 35 10.50 18.18 -12.33
CA ILE A 35 10.12 17.29 -13.45
C ILE A 35 11.20 16.23 -13.70
N ILE A 36 12.47 16.64 -13.85
CA ILE A 36 13.58 15.72 -14.10
C ILE A 36 13.74 14.70 -12.96
N PHE A 37 13.66 15.15 -11.71
CA PHE A 37 13.74 14.25 -10.55
C PHE A 37 12.63 13.20 -10.56
N ASN A 38 11.41 13.62 -10.89
CA ASN A 38 10.27 12.72 -10.99
C ASN A 38 10.40 11.71 -12.15
N ILE A 39 11.05 12.06 -13.26
CA ILE A 39 11.41 11.11 -14.33
C ILE A 39 12.41 10.06 -13.81
N PHE A 40 13.39 10.45 -13.00
CA PHE A 40 14.30 9.47 -12.37
C PHE A 40 13.56 8.49 -11.45
N LEU A 41 12.54 8.95 -10.71
CA LEU A 41 11.70 8.07 -9.90
C LEU A 41 10.90 7.07 -10.74
N ILE A 42 10.41 7.45 -11.92
CA ILE A 42 9.77 6.53 -12.87
C ILE A 42 10.73 5.38 -13.25
N LEU A 43 12.00 5.70 -13.54
CA LEU A 43 13.01 4.68 -13.86
C LEU A 43 13.31 3.77 -12.66
N LEU A 44 13.39 4.34 -11.45
CA LEU A 44 13.55 3.58 -10.22
C LEU A 44 12.37 2.62 -10.01
N PHE A 45 11.14 3.08 -10.21
CA PHE A 45 9.95 2.24 -10.08
C PHE A 45 9.88 1.12 -11.12
N ALA A 46 10.34 1.37 -12.35
CA ALA A 46 10.47 0.31 -13.36
C ALA A 46 11.50 -0.75 -12.93
N LEU A 47 12.62 -0.34 -12.33
CA LEU A 47 13.63 -1.26 -11.77
C LEU A 47 13.05 -2.09 -10.62
N VAL A 48 12.30 -1.47 -9.70
CA VAL A 48 11.61 -2.17 -8.61
C VAL A 48 10.63 -3.19 -9.18
N GLY A 49 9.81 -2.82 -10.18
CA GLY A 49 8.91 -3.75 -10.85
C GLY A 49 9.65 -4.93 -11.51
N TYR A 50 10.82 -4.69 -12.11
CA TYR A 50 11.66 -5.76 -12.65
C TYR A 50 12.19 -6.72 -11.57
N ILE A 51 12.61 -6.19 -10.42
CA ILE A 51 13.05 -7.00 -9.28
C ILE A 51 11.88 -7.84 -8.75
N ILE A 52 10.71 -7.24 -8.55
CA ILE A 52 9.49 -7.94 -8.10
C ILE A 52 9.13 -9.07 -9.07
N TYR A 53 9.15 -8.80 -10.38
CA TYR A 53 8.90 -9.83 -11.38
C TYR A 53 9.91 -10.98 -11.27
N SER A 54 11.20 -10.67 -11.12
CA SER A 54 12.26 -11.68 -10.96
C SER A 54 12.07 -12.55 -9.72
N ILE A 55 11.63 -11.97 -8.60
CA ILE A 55 11.30 -12.70 -7.37
C ILE A 55 10.05 -13.57 -7.58
N SER A 56 9.02 -13.04 -8.27
CA SER A 56 7.77 -13.75 -8.50
C SER A 56 7.95 -15.08 -9.24
N LEU A 57 8.93 -15.15 -10.16
CA LEU A 57 9.25 -16.37 -10.90
C LEU A 57 9.74 -17.50 -10.00
N LYS A 58 10.37 -17.17 -8.86
CA LYS A 58 10.86 -18.15 -7.87
C LYS A 58 9.77 -18.60 -6.89
N HIS A 59 8.72 -17.81 -6.74
CA HIS A 59 7.70 -17.98 -5.70
C HIS A 59 6.28 -18.00 -6.25
N ASN A 60 6.06 -18.51 -7.46
CA ASN A 60 4.77 -18.41 -8.16
C ASN A 60 3.57 -18.92 -7.31
N ASN A 61 3.78 -19.96 -6.49
CA ASN A 61 2.76 -20.55 -5.61
C ASN A 61 2.60 -19.83 -4.25
N GLY A 62 3.18 -18.63 -4.10
CA GLY A 62 3.18 -17.88 -2.86
C GLY A 62 4.15 -18.42 -1.81
N PHE A 63 3.88 -18.03 -0.56
CA PHE A 63 4.70 -18.33 0.61
C PHE A 63 3.91 -19.15 1.64
N ASP A 64 4.61 -19.97 2.41
CA ASP A 64 4.01 -20.59 3.60
C ASP A 64 3.76 -19.56 4.71
N PHE A 65 2.97 -19.93 5.71
CA PHE A 65 2.60 -19.06 6.82
C PHE A 65 3.81 -18.50 7.58
N ASN A 66 4.85 -19.31 7.81
CA ASN A 66 6.04 -18.87 8.56
C ASN A 66 6.79 -17.79 7.79
N LYS A 67 6.97 -17.95 6.48
CA LYS A 67 7.57 -16.92 5.62
C LYS A 67 6.73 -15.66 5.58
N LEU A 68 5.40 -15.77 5.47
CA LEU A 68 4.49 -14.62 5.53
C LEU A 68 4.61 -13.86 6.85
N LEU A 69 4.65 -14.58 7.98
CA LEU A 69 4.83 -14.00 9.29
C LEU A 69 6.18 -13.27 9.43
N ILE A 70 7.26 -13.88 8.95
CA ILE A 70 8.60 -13.26 8.94
C ILE A 70 8.60 -11.98 8.10
N LEU A 71 8.01 -12.01 6.89
CA LEU A 71 7.90 -10.84 6.03
C LEU A 71 7.09 -9.73 6.69
N PHE A 72 5.93 -10.05 7.25
CA PHE A 72 5.07 -9.10 7.96
C PHE A 72 5.81 -8.44 9.12
N LEU A 73 6.42 -9.23 10.01
CA LEU A 73 7.18 -8.70 11.14
C LEU A 73 8.35 -7.85 10.67
N SER A 74 9.07 -8.28 9.63
CA SER A 74 10.20 -7.51 9.08
C SER A 74 9.75 -6.13 8.58
N PHE A 75 8.65 -6.06 7.80
CA PHE A 75 8.14 -4.78 7.31
C PHE A 75 7.62 -3.89 8.43
N LEU A 76 6.95 -4.46 9.43
CA LEU A 76 6.47 -3.74 10.61
C LEU A 76 7.65 -3.15 11.40
N PHE A 77 8.69 -3.94 11.65
CA PHE A 77 9.91 -3.48 12.33
C PHE A 77 10.65 -2.41 11.53
N ILE A 78 10.68 -2.51 10.19
CA ILE A 78 11.30 -1.49 9.35
C ILE A 78 10.56 -0.15 9.51
N ASP A 79 9.23 -0.09 9.33
CA ASP A 79 8.53 1.20 9.43
C ASP A 79 8.58 1.76 10.86
N GLN A 80 8.15 0.97 11.84
CA GLN A 80 8.02 1.42 13.22
C GLN A 80 9.37 1.62 13.89
N GLY A 81 10.37 0.79 13.59
CA GLY A 81 11.73 0.93 14.09
C GLY A 81 12.40 2.20 13.58
N PHE A 82 12.29 2.52 12.29
CA PHE A 82 12.80 3.78 11.75
C PHE A 82 12.10 4.98 12.38
N LYS A 83 10.76 4.92 12.55
CA LYS A 83 10.00 5.99 13.21
C LYS A 83 10.44 6.21 14.65
N ILE A 84 10.65 5.16 15.43
CA ILE A 84 11.16 5.25 16.81
C ILE A 84 12.53 5.94 16.81
N VAL A 85 13.47 5.47 15.98
CA VAL A 85 14.82 6.05 15.89
C VAL A 85 14.76 7.53 15.49
N ILE A 86 13.97 7.86 14.47
CA ILE A 86 13.80 9.24 14.03
C ILE A 86 13.19 10.09 15.14
N LYS A 87 12.14 9.60 15.81
CA LYS A 87 11.43 10.34 16.86
C LYS A 87 12.36 10.72 18.01
N PHE A 88 13.20 9.80 18.47
CA PHE A 88 14.07 10.03 19.62
C PHE A 88 15.36 10.76 19.29
N PHE A 89 15.96 10.52 18.12
CA PHE A 89 17.31 11.00 17.82
C PHE A 89 17.37 12.06 16.71
N TYR A 90 16.39 12.11 15.80
CA TYR A 90 16.49 12.91 14.57
C TYR A 90 15.27 13.79 14.27
N PHE A 91 14.28 13.86 15.16
CA PHE A 91 13.00 14.53 14.86
C PHE A 91 13.16 16.01 14.51
N ASN A 92 14.10 16.69 15.17
CA ASN A 92 14.39 18.11 14.94
C ASN A 92 15.46 18.33 13.85
N VAL A 93 15.99 17.26 13.26
CA VAL A 93 17.00 17.37 12.20
C VAL A 93 16.30 17.60 10.87
N ARG A 94 16.73 18.64 10.15
CA ARG A 94 16.34 18.90 8.77
C ARG A 94 17.58 18.83 7.90
N LYS A 95 17.56 17.98 6.86
CA LYS A 95 18.71 17.80 5.97
C LYS A 95 18.27 17.77 4.52
N THR A 96 18.86 18.64 3.71
CA THR A 96 18.75 18.59 2.26
C THR A 96 19.65 17.47 1.73
N LEU A 97 19.07 16.49 1.03
CA LEU A 97 19.80 15.39 0.41
C LEU A 97 20.13 15.71 -1.04
N ILE A 98 19.12 16.20 -1.78
CA ILE A 98 19.28 16.73 -3.14
C ILE A 98 18.57 18.09 -3.16
N PRO A 99 19.30 19.21 -3.34
CA PRO A 99 18.72 20.54 -3.29
C PRO A 99 17.50 20.66 -4.21
N GLY A 100 16.40 21.25 -3.73
CA GLY A 100 15.19 21.44 -4.53
C GLY A 100 14.23 20.25 -4.56
N VAL A 101 14.69 19.00 -4.37
CA VAL A 101 13.88 17.82 -4.73
C VAL A 101 13.85 16.67 -3.72
N LEU A 102 14.86 16.52 -2.85
CA LEU A 102 14.86 15.44 -1.84
C LEU A 102 15.39 15.91 -0.50
N TYR A 103 14.61 15.68 0.55
CA TYR A 103 14.88 16.16 1.90
C TYR A 103 14.58 15.08 2.94
N PHE A 104 15.38 15.05 4.00
CA PHE A 104 15.01 14.44 5.26
C PHE A 104 14.38 15.53 6.13
N SER A 105 13.07 15.43 6.34
CA SER A 105 12.28 16.45 7.04
C SER A 105 11.20 15.83 7.93
N PRO A 106 11.57 15.30 9.12
CA PRO A 106 10.63 14.66 10.03
C PRO A 106 9.53 15.60 10.53
N ILE A 107 8.28 15.23 10.33
CA ILE A 107 7.10 15.95 10.81
C ILE A 107 6.09 14.98 11.40
N ILE A 108 5.26 15.46 12.33
CA ILE A 108 4.01 14.76 12.65
C ILE A 108 2.94 15.34 11.72
N ASN A 109 2.55 14.56 10.72
CA ASN A 109 1.46 14.87 9.83
C ASN A 109 0.13 14.62 10.54
N THR A 110 -0.53 15.72 10.92
CA THR A 110 -1.80 15.70 11.64
C THR A 110 -3.03 15.70 10.73
N ASP A 111 -2.86 15.65 9.41
CA ASP A 111 -4.01 15.51 8.51
C ASP A 111 -4.59 14.08 8.60
N GLY A 112 -3.78 13.11 9.06
CA GLY A 112 -4.20 11.74 9.37
C GLY A 112 -4.52 10.86 8.16
N SER A 113 -4.72 11.46 6.98
CA SER A 113 -4.87 10.79 5.70
C SER A 113 -4.45 11.70 4.55
N TRP A 114 -4.03 11.10 3.43
CA TRP A 114 -3.74 11.86 2.21
C TRP A 114 -4.97 12.61 1.68
N LEU A 115 -6.18 12.06 1.81
CA LEU A 115 -7.42 12.73 1.39
C LEU A 115 -7.68 14.01 2.20
N ASN A 116 -7.48 13.97 3.52
CA ASN A 116 -7.57 15.16 4.36
C ASN A 116 -6.52 16.20 3.95
N ALA A 117 -5.25 15.78 3.82
CA ALA A 117 -4.15 16.66 3.44
C ALA A 117 -4.37 17.30 2.07
N ARG A 118 -4.93 16.54 1.12
CA ARG A 118 -5.06 16.96 -0.27
C ARG A 118 -6.33 17.76 -0.55
N PHE A 119 -7.47 17.32 -0.03
CA PHE A 119 -8.78 17.84 -0.39
C PHE A 119 -9.51 18.52 0.77
N GLY A 120 -8.89 18.59 1.95
CA GLY A 120 -9.49 19.24 3.12
C GLY A 120 -10.76 18.54 3.61
N THR A 121 -10.89 17.23 3.36
CA THR A 121 -12.09 16.45 3.70
C THR A 121 -12.44 16.46 5.19
N SER A 122 -11.50 16.87 6.06
CA SER A 122 -11.72 17.12 7.49
C SER A 122 -12.28 15.90 8.26
N VAL A 123 -11.95 14.69 7.80
CA VAL A 123 -12.33 13.44 8.49
C VAL A 123 -11.60 13.37 9.82
N SER A 124 -12.34 13.19 10.91
CA SER A 124 -11.77 13.22 12.26
C SER A 124 -10.87 12.01 12.55
N PHE A 125 -9.87 12.19 13.41
CA PHE A 125 -8.96 11.11 13.83
C PHE A 125 -9.66 9.87 14.41
N PRO A 126 -10.64 9.99 15.32
CA PRO A 126 -11.37 8.83 15.82
C PRO A 126 -12.03 8.03 14.69
N LEU A 127 -12.63 8.71 13.72
CA LEU A 127 -13.24 8.05 12.56
C LEU A 127 -12.17 7.36 11.68
N LEU A 128 -11.04 8.01 11.44
CA LEU A 128 -9.91 7.41 10.70
C LEU A 128 -9.34 6.16 11.41
N ILE A 129 -9.29 6.15 12.74
CA ILE A 129 -8.89 4.99 13.54
C ILE A 129 -9.90 3.86 13.38
N ILE A 130 -11.20 4.15 13.53
CA ILE A 130 -12.29 3.17 13.34
C ILE A 130 -12.21 2.57 11.94
N VAL A 131 -12.07 3.41 10.91
CA VAL A 131 -11.94 2.95 9.51
C VAL A 131 -10.70 2.07 9.33
N ASN A 132 -9.55 2.41 9.93
CA ASN A 132 -8.35 1.55 9.86
C ASN A 132 -8.58 0.19 10.53
N VAL A 133 -9.21 0.15 11.71
CA VAL A 133 -9.52 -1.11 12.40
C VAL A 133 -10.46 -1.97 11.56
N LEU A 134 -11.52 -1.39 11.02
CA LEU A 134 -12.46 -2.10 10.13
C LEU A 134 -11.77 -2.59 8.86
N ALA A 135 -10.88 -1.78 8.26
CA ALA A 135 -10.12 -2.17 7.08
C ALA A 135 -9.17 -3.34 7.38
N LEU A 136 -8.46 -3.33 8.52
CA LEU A 136 -7.59 -4.44 8.92
C LEU A 136 -8.37 -5.76 9.04
N ILE A 137 -9.53 -5.74 9.72
CA ILE A 137 -10.41 -6.91 9.82
C ILE A 137 -10.85 -7.36 8.43
N LEU A 138 -11.30 -6.42 7.60
CA LEU A 138 -11.74 -6.72 6.24
C LEU A 138 -10.63 -7.35 5.39
N PHE A 139 -9.41 -6.84 5.42
CA PHE A 139 -8.29 -7.39 4.65
C PHE A 139 -7.90 -8.81 5.09
N ILE A 140 -7.95 -9.09 6.41
CA ILE A 140 -7.76 -10.43 6.95
C ILE A 140 -8.84 -11.37 6.42
N GLU A 141 -10.12 -10.99 6.53
CA GLU A 141 -11.22 -11.84 6.10
C GLU A 141 -11.26 -12.05 4.58
N VAL A 142 -10.96 -11.02 3.79
CA VAL A 142 -10.84 -11.14 2.33
C VAL A 142 -9.74 -12.12 1.96
N TYR A 143 -8.58 -12.04 2.59
CA TYR A 143 -7.47 -12.97 2.32
C TYR A 143 -7.83 -14.40 2.74
N ARG A 144 -8.44 -14.60 3.91
CA ARG A 144 -8.93 -15.93 4.35
C ARG A 144 -9.94 -16.52 3.37
N TYR A 145 -10.92 -15.72 2.94
CA TYR A 145 -11.93 -16.18 1.99
C TYR A 145 -11.33 -16.49 0.61
N TYR A 146 -10.34 -15.71 0.18
CA TYR A 146 -9.60 -15.96 -1.06
C TYR A 146 -8.88 -17.33 -1.00
N HIS A 147 -8.21 -17.65 0.11
CA HIS A 147 -7.62 -18.97 0.35
C HIS A 147 -8.65 -20.09 0.46
N PHE A 148 -9.80 -19.84 1.10
CA PHE A 148 -10.89 -20.80 1.19
C PHE A 148 -11.42 -21.23 -0.19
N LYS A 149 -11.36 -20.33 -1.19
CA LYS A 149 -11.68 -20.64 -2.58
C LYS A 149 -10.59 -21.43 -3.33
N GLY A 150 -9.49 -21.79 -2.66
CA GLY A 150 -8.36 -22.50 -3.25
C GLY A 150 -7.36 -21.59 -3.97
N ASN A 151 -7.51 -20.28 -3.88
CA ASN A 151 -6.61 -19.35 -4.54
C ASN A 151 -5.38 -19.06 -3.66
N LYS A 152 -4.18 -19.18 -4.24
CA LYS A 152 -2.92 -18.82 -3.59
C LYS A 152 -1.83 -18.57 -4.63
N ASP A 153 -1.22 -17.41 -4.58
CA ASP A 153 -0.09 -17.06 -5.44
C ASP A 153 0.82 -16.01 -4.79
N PHE A 154 1.95 -15.72 -5.42
CA PHE A 154 2.87 -14.66 -4.97
C PHE A 154 2.18 -13.30 -4.82
N TRP A 155 1.27 -12.97 -5.74
CA TRP A 155 0.73 -11.62 -5.88
C TRP A 155 -0.26 -11.31 -4.76
N SER A 156 -1.16 -12.24 -4.48
CA SER A 156 -2.14 -12.20 -3.40
C SER A 156 -1.46 -12.20 -2.03
N ASP A 157 -0.43 -13.03 -1.85
CA ASP A 157 0.37 -13.07 -0.62
C ASP A 157 1.07 -11.73 -0.35
N MET A 158 1.75 -11.16 -1.35
CA MET A 158 2.41 -9.87 -1.19
C MET A 158 1.41 -8.70 -1.08
N CYS A 159 0.26 -8.77 -1.77
CA CYS A 159 -0.83 -7.81 -1.63
C CYS A 159 -1.31 -7.77 -0.18
N PHE A 160 -1.62 -8.94 0.38
CA PHE A 160 -2.07 -9.07 1.76
C PHE A 160 -1.03 -8.51 2.73
N ILE A 161 0.23 -8.90 2.61
CA ILE A 161 1.31 -8.44 3.51
C ILE A 161 1.48 -6.93 3.48
N PHE A 162 1.58 -6.32 2.28
CA PHE A 162 1.82 -4.88 2.18
C PHE A 162 0.62 -4.04 2.62
N VAL A 163 -0.60 -4.45 2.27
CA VAL A 163 -1.81 -3.75 2.70
C VAL A 163 -2.02 -3.88 4.21
N LEU A 164 -1.89 -5.09 4.77
CA LEU A 164 -2.05 -5.32 6.21
C LEU A 164 -0.99 -4.57 7.01
N CYS A 165 0.28 -4.66 6.60
CA CYS A 165 1.37 -3.96 7.28
C CYS A 165 1.22 -2.44 7.18
N GLY A 166 0.90 -1.91 6.01
CA GLY A 166 0.67 -0.46 5.82
C GLY A 166 -0.49 0.07 6.66
N ALA A 167 -1.61 -0.65 6.69
CA ALA A 167 -2.77 -0.30 7.51
C ALA A 167 -2.48 -0.39 9.02
N LEU A 168 -1.73 -1.41 9.45
CA LEU A 168 -1.37 -1.56 10.86
C LEU A 168 -0.40 -0.46 11.31
N CYS A 169 0.63 -0.15 10.52
CA CYS A 169 1.54 0.97 10.80
C CYS A 169 0.77 2.29 10.88
N SER A 170 -0.14 2.53 9.93
CA SER A 170 -1.04 3.69 9.92
C SER A 170 -1.91 3.79 11.17
N LEU A 171 -2.41 2.66 11.68
CA LEU A 171 -3.19 2.61 12.92
C LEU A 171 -2.32 2.90 14.14
N ILE A 172 -1.15 2.26 14.25
CA ILE A 172 -0.18 2.50 15.33
C ILE A 172 0.16 3.99 15.38
N ASP A 173 0.48 4.59 14.23
CA ASP A 173 0.87 5.99 14.20
C ASP A 173 -0.24 6.92 14.72
N LYS A 174 -1.48 6.71 14.26
CA LYS A 174 -2.63 7.52 14.69
C LYS A 174 -2.88 7.41 16.18
N VAL A 175 -2.71 6.22 16.75
CA VAL A 175 -2.93 5.96 18.18
C VAL A 175 -1.83 6.57 19.04
N PHE A 176 -0.56 6.47 18.62
CA PHE A 176 0.58 6.85 19.47
C PHE A 176 1.16 8.25 19.18
N TYR A 177 1.06 8.74 17.95
CA TYR A 177 1.57 10.06 17.56
C TYR A 177 0.49 11.13 17.39
N GLY A 178 -0.80 10.76 17.38
CA GLY A 178 -1.89 11.68 17.04
C GLY A 178 -1.81 12.18 15.59
N GLY A 179 -1.20 11.40 14.71
CA GLY A 179 -0.83 11.76 13.34
C GLY A 179 -0.02 10.64 12.68
N SER A 180 0.84 10.99 11.73
CA SER A 180 1.83 10.10 11.12
C SER A 180 3.22 10.73 11.19
N LEU A 181 4.25 9.98 11.57
CA LEU A 181 5.62 10.47 11.54
C LEU A 181 6.19 10.30 10.13
N ASP A 182 6.09 11.36 9.32
CA ASP A 182 6.56 11.42 7.95
C ASP A 182 7.94 12.06 7.89
N PHE A 183 8.83 11.63 7.00
CA PHE A 183 10.23 12.10 7.01
C PHE A 183 10.92 12.17 5.64
N ILE A 184 10.36 11.59 4.58
CA ILE A 184 10.90 11.59 3.22
C ILE A 184 10.23 12.73 2.43
N GLY A 185 10.87 13.89 2.35
CA GLY A 185 10.36 15.04 1.62
C GLY A 185 10.70 14.98 0.12
N ILE A 186 9.69 15.04 -0.74
CA ILE A 186 9.82 15.06 -2.21
C ILE A 186 9.38 16.43 -2.74
N SER A 187 10.36 17.24 -3.16
CA SER A 187 10.16 18.64 -3.57
C SER A 187 9.23 19.39 -2.60
N ASN A 188 8.24 20.10 -3.12
CA ASN A 188 7.12 20.72 -2.41
C ASN A 188 5.83 19.88 -2.50
N LEU A 189 5.92 18.62 -2.96
CA LEU A 189 4.77 17.79 -3.28
C LEU A 189 4.19 17.12 -2.04
N PHE A 190 5.04 16.47 -1.26
CA PHE A 190 4.63 15.84 -0.01
C PHE A 190 5.85 15.44 0.82
N ILE A 191 5.60 15.07 2.08
CA ILE A 191 6.52 14.33 2.93
C ILE A 191 5.85 12.99 3.21
N ALA A 192 6.54 11.90 2.94
CA ALA A 192 6.03 10.54 3.12
C ALA A 192 6.84 9.77 4.16
N ASP A 193 6.38 8.58 4.50
CA ASP A 193 7.12 7.59 5.27
C ASP A 193 7.17 6.22 4.54
N ILE A 194 7.62 5.19 5.26
CA ILE A 194 7.78 3.85 4.71
C ILE A 194 6.43 3.16 4.52
N LYS A 195 5.46 3.32 5.43
CA LYS A 195 4.11 2.75 5.23
C LYS A 195 3.43 3.27 3.96
N ASP A 196 3.69 4.51 3.52
CA ASP A 196 3.13 5.03 2.27
C ASP A 196 3.66 4.26 1.05
N ILE A 197 4.92 3.81 1.11
CA ILE A 197 5.51 2.91 0.11
C ILE A 197 4.84 1.54 0.18
N TYR A 198 4.58 1.00 1.37
CA TYR A 198 3.88 -0.28 1.54
C TYR A 198 2.48 -0.24 0.94
N ILE A 199 1.70 0.81 1.19
CA ILE A 199 0.35 0.95 0.62
C ILE A 199 0.41 0.99 -0.92
N ASN A 200 1.37 1.72 -1.51
CA ASN A 200 1.54 1.76 -2.96
C ASN A 200 1.95 0.39 -3.56
N LEU A 201 2.83 -0.35 -2.87
CA LEU A 201 3.14 -1.73 -3.25
C LEU A 201 1.92 -2.64 -3.10
N GLY A 202 1.10 -2.45 -2.07
CA GLY A 202 -0.17 -3.14 -1.90
C GLY A 202 -1.11 -2.96 -3.10
N ILE A 203 -1.24 -1.72 -3.60
CA ILE A 203 -2.03 -1.43 -4.81
C ILE A 203 -1.45 -2.12 -6.05
N LEU A 204 -0.13 -2.08 -6.24
CA LEU A 204 0.55 -2.83 -7.31
C LEU A 204 0.19 -4.31 -7.26
N PHE A 205 0.37 -4.94 -6.10
CA PHE A 205 0.12 -6.37 -5.93
C PHE A 205 -1.36 -6.72 -6.07
N PHE A 206 -2.26 -5.83 -5.66
CA PHE A 206 -3.70 -5.98 -5.89
C PHE A 206 -4.02 -6.03 -7.39
N ILE A 207 -3.54 -5.05 -8.17
CA ILE A 207 -3.72 -5.01 -9.63
C ILE A 207 -3.18 -6.29 -10.28
N LEU A 208 -1.99 -6.74 -9.87
CA LEU A 208 -1.37 -7.95 -10.42
C LEU A 208 -2.10 -9.22 -9.98
N THR A 209 -2.69 -9.25 -8.78
CA THR A 209 -3.55 -10.35 -8.34
C THR A 209 -4.79 -10.44 -9.23
N LEU A 210 -5.46 -9.32 -9.48
CA LEU A 210 -6.63 -9.27 -10.37
C LEU A 210 -6.27 -9.73 -11.80
N PHE A 211 -5.19 -9.20 -12.36
CA PHE A 211 -4.75 -9.56 -13.71
C PHE A 211 -4.37 -11.05 -13.83
N ASN A 212 -3.57 -11.57 -12.90
CA ASN A 212 -3.04 -12.93 -13.00
C ASN A 212 -4.09 -14.01 -12.75
N ASN A 213 -5.18 -13.67 -12.07
CA ASN A 213 -6.26 -14.61 -11.75
C ASN A 213 -7.48 -14.46 -12.66
N GLY A 214 -7.37 -13.72 -13.77
CA GLY A 214 -8.45 -13.64 -14.77
C GLY A 214 -9.53 -12.59 -14.50
N TYR A 215 -9.53 -11.95 -13.32
CA TYR A 215 -10.54 -10.95 -12.91
C TYR A 215 -10.58 -9.66 -13.75
N LEU A 216 -9.62 -9.46 -14.66
CA LEU A 216 -9.63 -8.34 -15.62
C LEU A 216 -9.88 -8.80 -17.06
N SER A 217 -10.22 -10.07 -17.27
CA SER A 217 -10.57 -10.61 -18.58
C SER A 217 -12.07 -10.47 -18.86
N SER A 218 -12.44 -10.26 -20.12
CA SER A 218 -13.85 -10.18 -20.56
C SER A 218 -14.62 -11.49 -20.43
N GLU A 219 -13.95 -12.59 -20.06
CA GLU A 219 -14.58 -13.89 -19.84
C GLU A 219 -15.25 -14.00 -18.45
N GLU A 220 -14.96 -13.05 -17.55
CA GLU A 220 -15.50 -13.00 -16.18
C GLU A 220 -16.55 -11.89 -15.98
N ASP A 221 -17.27 -11.49 -17.03
CA ASP A 221 -18.37 -10.52 -16.90
C ASP A 221 -19.44 -11.05 -15.92
N THR A 222 -19.49 -10.47 -14.71
CA THR A 222 -20.51 -10.77 -13.71
C THR A 222 -21.67 -9.80 -13.81
N SER A 223 -22.88 -10.27 -13.51
CA SER A 223 -24.02 -9.37 -13.30
C SER A 223 -23.99 -8.79 -11.87
N LEU A 224 -24.63 -7.65 -11.64
CA LEU A 224 -24.83 -7.10 -10.29
C LEU A 224 -25.45 -8.12 -9.31
N LYS A 225 -26.29 -9.02 -9.83
CA LYS A 225 -26.90 -10.08 -9.03
C LYS A 225 -25.86 -11.10 -8.58
N ASP A 226 -24.90 -11.43 -9.43
CA ASP A 226 -23.81 -12.35 -9.13
C ASP A 226 -22.86 -11.74 -8.10
N ASP A 227 -22.55 -10.44 -8.23
CA ASP A 227 -21.74 -9.71 -7.25
C ASP A 227 -22.39 -9.68 -5.86
N ILE A 228 -23.69 -9.35 -5.80
CA ILE A 228 -24.46 -9.39 -4.54
C ILE A 228 -24.44 -10.80 -3.93
N ASN A 229 -24.58 -11.84 -4.75
CA ASN A 229 -24.51 -13.22 -4.29
C ASN A 229 -23.12 -13.59 -3.77
N ASN A 230 -22.06 -13.11 -4.42
CA ASN A 230 -20.67 -13.32 -3.99
C ASN A 230 -20.39 -12.63 -2.64
N ILE A 231 -20.89 -11.41 -2.43
CA ILE A 231 -20.83 -10.71 -1.14
C ILE A 231 -21.59 -11.50 -0.07
N LYS A 232 -22.80 -12.00 -0.38
CA LYS A 232 -23.55 -12.85 0.58
C LYS A 232 -22.77 -14.10 0.97
N LYS A 233 -22.14 -14.80 0.02
CA LYS A 233 -21.31 -15.97 0.31
C LYS A 233 -20.13 -15.62 1.22
N PHE A 234 -19.48 -14.48 0.97
CA PHE A 234 -18.40 -13.97 1.82
C PHE A 234 -18.88 -13.68 3.26
N LEU A 235 -20.02 -13.02 3.42
CA LEU A 235 -20.59 -12.74 4.75
C LEU A 235 -21.02 -14.02 5.47
N ILE A 236 -21.57 -15.01 4.76
CA ILE A 236 -21.91 -16.32 5.32
C ILE A 236 -20.65 -17.06 5.78
N PHE A 237 -19.56 -17.00 5.00
CA PHE A 237 -18.27 -17.56 5.37
C PHE A 237 -17.78 -16.99 6.71
N ILE A 238 -17.72 -15.66 6.84
CA ILE A 238 -17.32 -14.99 8.09
C ILE A 238 -18.23 -15.41 9.26
N LYS A 239 -19.55 -15.40 9.05
CA LYS A 239 -20.52 -15.78 10.10
C LYS A 239 -20.29 -17.21 10.60
N ASN A 240 -20.07 -18.15 9.69
CA ASN A 240 -19.87 -19.56 10.05
C ASN A 240 -18.60 -19.75 10.88
N ASP A 241 -17.51 -19.08 10.52
CA ASP A 241 -16.24 -19.15 11.25
C ASP A 241 -16.38 -18.61 12.69
N ILE A 242 -17.07 -17.47 12.86
CA ILE A 242 -17.35 -16.91 14.18
C ILE A 242 -18.16 -17.89 15.03
N VAL A 243 -19.26 -18.44 14.49
CA VAL A 243 -20.13 -19.38 15.21
C VAL A 243 -19.38 -20.65 15.61
N ASN A 244 -18.52 -21.17 14.75
CA ASN A 244 -17.76 -22.39 15.03
C ASN A 244 -16.66 -22.16 16.08
N THR A 245 -16.04 -20.98 16.10
CA THR A 245 -15.01 -20.62 17.10
C THR A 245 -15.59 -20.56 18.53
N PHE A 246 -16.87 -20.18 18.70
CA PHE A 246 -17.53 -20.16 20.00
C PHE A 246 -18.15 -21.51 20.43
N LYS A 247 -18.09 -22.53 19.57
CA LYS A 247 -18.60 -23.88 19.85
C LYS A 247 -17.52 -24.88 20.25
N SER A 248 -16.23 -24.55 20.06
CA SER A 248 -15.08 -25.33 20.54
C SER A 248 -14.63 -24.84 21.90
#